data_AF-A0A417L082-F1
#
_entry.id   AF-A0A417L082-F1
#
_cell.length_a   1.000
_cell.length_b   1.000
_cell.length_c   1.000
_cell.angle_alpha   90.00
_cell.angle_beta   90.00
_cell.angle_gamma   90.00
#
_symmetry.space_group_name_H-M   'P 1'
#
loop_
_entity.id
_entity.type
_entity.pdbx_description
1 polymer ?
#
loop_
_entity_poly.entity_id
_entity_poly.type
_entity_poly.pdbx_seq_one_letter_code
_entity_poly.pdbx_strand_id
1 'polypeptide(L)' 'MADKRAPGRSLDEWMKLVTECRQSGLTDAAWCTEHGISPSSFYNAVTRLRKRACQIPDPVGKANTLDFT' A
#
# COMPACT_ATOMS: atom_id res chain seq x y z
N MET A 1 -6.00 -26.80 15.91
CA MET A 1 -4.64 -26.25 15.72
C MET A 1 -4.81 -24.76 15.55
N ALA A 2 -4.40 -23.95 16.53
CA ALA A 2 -4.51 -22.50 16.41
C ALA A 2 -3.39 -22.03 15.49
N ASP A 3 -3.75 -21.63 14.27
CA ASP A 3 -2.83 -21.07 13.29
C ASP A 3 -2.04 -19.96 13.96
N LYS A 4 -0.76 -20.27 14.25
CA LYS A 4 0.22 -19.33 14.75
C LYS A 4 0.48 -18.34 13.64
N ARG A 5 -0.43 -17.39 13.50
CA ARG A 5 -0.35 -16.27 12.58
C ARG A 5 1.00 -15.62 12.89
N ALA A 6 1.97 -15.81 11.99
CA ALA A 6 3.28 -15.21 12.09
C ALA A 6 3.11 -13.75 12.54
N PRO A 7 3.94 -13.25 13.48
CA PRO A 7 3.76 -11.91 14.05
C PRO A 7 3.49 -10.95 12.91
N GLY A 8 2.27 -10.41 12.88
CA GLY A 8 1.77 -9.73 11.70
C GLY A 8 2.74 -8.62 11.32
N ARG A 9 3.34 -8.72 10.13
CA ARG A 9 4.29 -7.73 9.61
C ARG A 9 3.80 -6.31 9.90
N SER A 10 4.67 -5.48 10.45
CA SER A 10 4.38 -4.09 10.78
C SER A 10 4.03 -3.27 9.54
N LEU A 11 3.42 -2.10 9.71
CA LEU A 11 3.12 -1.22 8.57
C LEU A 11 4.38 -0.83 7.78
N ASP A 12 5.49 -0.54 8.48
CA ASP A 12 6.79 -0.21 7.86
C ASP A 12 7.32 -1.36 6.98
N GLU A 13 7.25 -2.59 7.48
CA GLU A 13 7.62 -3.80 6.73
C GLU A 13 6.79 -3.92 5.45
N TRP A 14 5.47 -3.71 5.54
CA TRP A 14 4.62 -3.70 4.35
C TRP A 14 4.97 -2.56 3.39
N MET A 15 5.39 -1.40 3.89
CA MET A 15 5.80 -0.28 3.04
C MET A 15 7.08 -0.61 2.26
N LYS A 16 8.06 -1.25 2.89
CA LYS A 16 9.26 -1.76 2.23
C LYS A 16 8.91 -2.77 1.14
N LEU A 17 8.11 -3.78 1.47
CA LEU A 17 7.66 -4.81 0.53
C LEU A 17 6.92 -4.22 -0.69
N VAL A 18 6.02 -3.26 -0.48
CA VAL A 18 5.32 -2.58 -1.58
C VAL A 18 6.31 -1.77 -2.42
N THR A 19 7.30 -1.13 -1.80
CA THR A 19 8.33 -0.38 -2.53
C THR A 19 9.20 -1.31 -3.38
N GLU A 20 9.64 -2.43 -2.82
CA GLU A 20 10.39 -3.46 -3.55
C GLU A 20 9.58 -4.05 -4.70
N CYS A 21 8.28 -4.35 -4.49
CA CYS A 21 7.38 -4.79 -5.55
C CYS A 21 7.33 -3.79 -6.71
N ARG A 22 7.27 -2.49 -6.42
CA ARG A 22 7.23 -1.43 -7.42
C ARG A 22 8.57 -1.25 -8.14
N GLN A 23 9.68 -1.42 -7.43
CA GLN A 23 11.03 -1.35 -8.00
C GLN A 23 11.38 -2.59 -8.83
N SER A 24 10.82 -3.75 -8.48
CA SER A 24 11.07 -5.01 -9.17
C SER A 24 10.56 -5.02 -10.61
N GLY A 25 9.62 -4.14 -10.97
CA GLY A 25 9.02 -4.10 -12.30
C GLY A 25 8.15 -5.31 -12.66
N LEU A 26 7.95 -6.23 -11.71
CA LEU A 26 7.06 -7.37 -11.83
C LEU A 26 5.61 -6.96 -11.56
N THR A 27 4.67 -7.77 -12.04
CA THR A 27 3.26 -7.62 -11.63
C THR A 27 3.11 -7.98 -10.16
N ASP A 28 2.19 -7.31 -9.45
CA ASP A 28 1.99 -7.54 -8.01
C ASP A 28 1.77 -9.04 -7.70
N ALA A 29 1.09 -9.77 -8.60
CA ALA A 29 0.85 -11.21 -8.48
C ALA A 29 2.12 -12.06 -8.61
N ALA A 30 2.98 -11.77 -9.60
CA ALA A 30 4.23 -12.50 -9.79
C ALA A 30 5.20 -12.25 -8.62
N TRP A 31 5.31 -10.99 -8.18
CA TRP A 31 6.14 -10.62 -7.05
C TRP A 31 5.67 -11.28 -5.75
N CYS A 32 4.34 -11.33 -5.54
CA CYS A 32 3.76 -12.04 -4.40
C CYS A 32 4.11 -13.54 -4.41
N THR A 33 4.04 -14.20 -5.56
CA THR A 33 4.40 -15.63 -5.69
C THR A 33 5.87 -15.87 -5.35
N GLU A 34 6.79 -15.06 -5.90
CA GLU A 34 8.24 -15.17 -5.65
C GLU A 34 8.59 -14.93 -4.17
N HIS A 35 7.94 -13.97 -3.52
CA HIS A 35 8.19 -13.62 -2.12
C HIS A 35 7.37 -14.46 -1.12
N GLY A 36 6.61 -15.45 -1.59
CA GLY A 36 5.77 -16.31 -0.74
C GLY A 36 4.65 -15.55 -0.01
N ILE A 37 4.15 -14.47 -0.60
CA ILE A 37 3.09 -13.62 -0.05
C ILE A 37 1.78 -13.98 -0.73
N SER A 38 0.73 -14.22 0.06
CA SER A 38 -0.61 -14.37 -0.52
C SER A 38 -1.08 -13.04 -1.14
N PRO A 39 -1.58 -13.01 -2.38
CA PRO A 39 -2.07 -11.80 -3.04
C PRO A 39 -3.10 -11.04 -2.18
N SER A 40 -3.98 -11.78 -1.50
CA SER A 40 -4.99 -11.23 -0.60
C SER A 40 -4.38 -10.42 0.55
N SER A 41 -3.29 -10.92 1.15
CA SER A 41 -2.56 -10.24 2.22
C SER A 41 -1.88 -8.98 1.71
N PHE A 42 -1.31 -9.04 0.51
CA PHE A 42 -0.66 -7.91 -0.14
C PHE A 42 -1.65 -6.78 -0.43
N TYR A 43 -2.78 -7.06 -1.09
CA TYR A 43 -3.78 -6.03 -1.38
C TYR A 43 -4.46 -5.47 -0.13
N ASN A 44 -4.65 -6.29 0.92
CA ASN A 44 -5.11 -5.81 2.22
C ASN A 44 -4.11 -4.81 2.83
N ALA A 45 -2.82 -5.14 2.82
CA ALA A 45 -1.76 -4.27 3.32
C ALA A 45 -1.66 -2.96 2.51
N VAL A 46 -1.69 -3.03 1.18
CA VAL A 46 -1.70 -1.85 0.29
C VAL A 46 -2.91 -0.96 0.59
N THR A 47 -4.09 -1.54 0.81
CA THR A 47 -5.29 -0.77 1.16
C THR A 47 -5.12 -0.05 2.52
N ARG A 48 -4.55 -0.73 3.52
CA ARG A 48 -4.27 -0.12 4.83
C ARG A 48 -3.21 0.97 4.75
N LEU A 49 -2.17 0.77 3.94
CA LEU A 49 -1.13 1.76 3.65
C LEU A 49 -1.74 2.99 2.98
N ARG A 50 -2.56 2.81 1.93
CA ARG A 50 -3.25 3.92 1.26
C ARG A 50 -4.15 4.70 2.22
N LYS A 51 -4.91 4.03 3.09
CA LYS A 51 -5.74 4.71 4.10
C LYS A 51 -4.94 5.57 5.07
N ARG A 52 -3.73 5.14 5.45
CA ARG A 52 -2.83 5.91 6.33
C ARG A 52 -2.11 7.02 5.59
N ALA A 53 -1.62 6.76 4.38
CA ALA A 53 -0.93 7.73 3.54
C ALA A 53 -1.88 8.82 3.00
N CYS A 54 -3.15 8.49 2.78
CA CYS A 54 -4.19 9.42 2.35
C CYS A 54 -4.84 10.17 3.52
N GLN A 55 -4.21 10.20 4.71
CA GLN A 55 -4.40 11.33 5.62
C GLN A 55 -3.74 12.57 5.00
N ILE A 56 -4.29 13.02 3.89
CA ILE A 56 -4.02 14.34 3.33
C ILE A 56 -4.62 15.31 4.35
N PRO A 57 -3.84 16.19 5.01
CA PRO A 57 -4.45 17.27 5.78
C PRO A 57 -5.35 18.05 4.81
N ASP A 58 -6.57 18.43 5.25
CA ASP A 58 -7.52 19.17 4.43
C ASP A 58 -6.81 20.19 3.54
N PRO A 59 -7.10 20.24 2.21
CA PRO A 59 -6.43 21.16 1.32
C PRO A 59 -6.62 22.59 1.84
N VAL A 60 -5.57 23.16 2.42
CA VAL A 60 -5.52 24.58 2.75
C VAL A 60 -5.52 25.33 1.42
N GLY A 61 -6.63 25.98 1.12
CA GLY A 61 -6.77 26.84 -0.06
C GLY A 61 -7.55 26.23 -1.21
N LYS A 62 -8.87 26.13 -1.04
CA LYS A 62 -9.77 26.33 -2.19
C LYS A 62 -9.67 27.79 -2.64
N ALA A 63 -8.79 28.08 -3.59
CA ALA A 63 -8.94 29.26 -4.44
C ALA A 63 -9.48 28.77 -5.79
N ASN A 64 -10.81 28.67 -5.84
CA ASN A 64 -11.56 28.45 -7.06
C ASN A 64 -11.58 29.77 -7.85
N THR A 65 -10.71 29.92 -8.84
CA THR A 65 -10.89 30.88 -9.94
C THR A 65 -10.07 30.40 -11.14
N LEU A 66 -10.61 29.41 -11.85
CA LEU A 66 -10.30 29.24 -13.26
C LEU A 66 -11.35 30.03 -14.03
N ASP A 67 -11.09 31.32 -14.24
CA ASP A 67 -11.84 32.13 -15.22
C ASP A 67 -10.90 32.33 -16.42
N PHE A 68 -11.15 31.56 -17.47
CA PHE A 68 -10.70 31.87 -18.82
C PHE A 68 -11.93 32.32 -19.59
N THR A 69 -12.18 33.63 -19.59
CA THR A 69 -13.01 34.32 -20.60
C THR A 69 -12.14 35.36 -21.29
#